data_AF-A0AAU6TN63-F1
#
_entry.id   AF-A0AAU6TN63-F1
#
_cell.length_a   1.000
_cell.length_b   1.000
_cell.length_c   1.000
_cell.angle_alpha   90.00
_cell.angle_beta   90.00
_cell.angle_gamma   90.00
#
_symmetry.space_group_name_H-M   'P 1'
#
loop_
_entity.id
_entity.type
_entity.pdbx_description
1 polymer ?
#
loop_
_entity_poly.entity_id
_entity_poly.type
_entity_poly.pdbx_seq_one_letter_code
_entity_poly.pdbx_strand_id
1 'polypeptide(L)'
;MDQKELIKKEAARLLPEAIQEIKASGMYWNGSISRTVTSTLQRHLKESGYATVVTEVPPLWEHVFDSTGASYEKLCEIANERASGTF
;
A
#
# COMPACT_ATOMS: atom_id res chain seq x y z
N MET A 1 14.01 5.97 21.32
CA MET A 1 13.92 5.16 20.08
C MET A 1 14.00 6.13 18.92
N ASP A 2 14.94 5.93 18.00
CA ASP A 2 15.17 6.81 16.85
C ASP A 2 13.96 6.76 15.88
N GLN A 3 13.67 7.88 15.21
CA GLN A 3 12.58 7.98 14.23
C GLN A 3 12.73 6.96 13.10
N LYS A 4 13.97 6.67 12.68
CA LYS A 4 14.25 5.64 11.67
C LYS A 4 13.84 4.25 12.14
N GLU A 5 14.06 3.92 13.41
CA GLU A 5 13.69 2.62 13.97
C GLU A 5 12.17 2.48 14.11
N LEU A 6 11.46 3.57 14.43
CA LEU A 6 9.99 3.59 14.41
C LEU A 6 9.42 3.29 13.02
N ILE A 7 9.98 3.93 11.98
CA ILE A 7 9.56 3.71 10.59
C ILE A 7 9.80 2.26 10.16
N LYS A 8 10.98 1.71 10.45
CA LYS A 8 11.30 0.31 10.12
C LYS A 8 10.38 -0.67 10.85
N LYS A 9 10.13 -0.43 12.14
CA LYS A 9 9.24 -1.28 12.95
C LYS A 9 7.82 -1.28 12.41
N GLU A 10 7.29 -0.11 12.05
CA GLU A 10 5.94 -0.01 11.49
C GLU A 10 5.83 -0.66 10.12
N ALA A 11 6.80 -0.42 9.22
CA ALA A 11 6.84 -1.09 7.92
C ALA A 11 6.96 -2.63 8.06
N ALA A 12 7.76 -3.12 9.02
CA ALA A 12 7.87 -4.55 9.29
C ALA A 12 6.58 -5.14 9.87
N ARG A 13 5.84 -4.37 10.69
CA ARG A 13 4.54 -4.79 11.24
C ARG A 13 3.48 -4.97 10.15
N LEU A 14 3.48 -4.09 9.14
CA LEU A 14 2.50 -4.09 8.04
C LEU A 14 2.84 -5.11 6.93
N LEU A 15 4.09 -5.54 6.83
CA LEU A 15 4.55 -6.40 5.73
C LEU A 15 3.74 -7.70 5.55
N PRO A 16 3.39 -8.46 6.61
CA PRO A 16 2.63 -9.71 6.44
C PRO A 16 1.24 -9.49 5.85
N GLU A 17 0.54 -8.45 6.32
CA GLU A 17 -0.79 -8.06 5.84
C GLU A 17 -0.72 -7.60 4.37
N ALA A 18 0.24 -6.73 4.04
CA ALA A 18 0.45 -6.28 2.67
C ALA A 18 0.75 -7.44 1.71
N ILE A 19 1.59 -8.40 2.11
CA ILE A 19 1.85 -9.61 1.31
C ILE A 19 0.59 -10.43 1.12
N GLN A 20 -0.22 -10.60 2.17
CA GLN A 20 -1.46 -11.37 2.08
C GLN A 20 -2.46 -10.73 1.11
N GLU A 21 -2.66 -9.42 1.19
CA GLU A 21 -3.58 -8.71 0.30
C GLU A 21 -3.08 -8.70 -1.15
N ILE A 22 -1.78 -8.46 -1.37
CA ILE A 22 -1.19 -8.50 -2.71
C ILE A 22 -1.30 -9.91 -3.32
N LYS A 23 -1.14 -10.98 -2.52
CA LYS A 23 -1.39 -12.34 -3.01
C LYS A 23 -2.85 -12.58 -3.40
N ALA A 24 -3.78 -11.99 -2.66
CA ALA A 24 -5.21 -12.22 -2.84
C ALA A 24 -5.80 -11.40 -3.99
N SER A 25 -5.40 -10.13 -4.12
CA SER A 25 -6.02 -9.16 -5.04
C SER A 25 -5.03 -8.49 -6.00
N GLY A 26 -3.72 -8.67 -5.79
CA GLY A 26 -2.68 -7.93 -6.49
C GLY A 26 -2.41 -6.54 -5.93
N MET A 27 -3.17 -6.08 -4.94
CA MET A 27 -3.08 -4.74 -4.38
C MET A 27 -3.12 -4.77 -2.84
N TYR A 28 -2.47 -3.78 -2.22
CA TYR A 28 -2.62 -3.48 -0.80
C TYR A 28 -2.93 -1.99 -0.64
N TRP A 29 -3.94 -1.68 0.18
CA TRP A 29 -4.47 -0.32 0.35
C TRP A 29 -4.30 0.14 1.80
N ASN A 30 -3.72 1.33 2.01
CA ASN A 30 -3.57 1.88 3.36
C ASN A 30 -3.62 3.41 3.39
N GLY A 31 -4.65 3.98 4.02
CA GLY A 31 -4.80 5.42 4.24
C GLY A 31 -4.23 5.97 5.56
N SER A 32 -3.59 5.15 6.38
CA SER A 32 -3.16 5.51 7.74
C SER A 32 -1.63 5.61 7.92
N ILE A 33 -0.85 5.41 6.86
CA ILE A 33 0.62 5.43 6.92
C ILE A 33 1.21 6.68 6.29
N SER A 34 2.37 7.10 6.80
CA SER A 34 3.12 8.21 6.20
C SER A 34 3.90 7.75 4.96
N ARG A 35 4.19 8.68 4.04
CA ARG A 35 5.05 8.45 2.86
C ARG A 35 6.37 7.76 3.19
N THR A 36 6.99 8.06 4.33
CA THR A 36 8.27 7.43 4.73
C THR A 36 8.11 5.96 5.13
N VAL A 37 6.99 5.63 5.78
CA VAL A 37 6.60 4.23 6.05
C VAL A 37 6.29 3.53 4.73
N THR A 38 5.58 4.20 3.82
CA THR A 38 5.24 3.69 2.49
C THR A 38 6.48 3.29 1.69
N SER A 39 7.49 4.17 1.58
CA SER A 39 8.75 3.84 0.89
C SER A 39 9.51 2.69 1.55
N THR A 40 9.47 2.61 2.87
CA THR A 40 10.15 1.53 3.61
C THR A 40 9.43 0.19 3.41
N LEU A 41 8.11 0.19 3.45
CA LEU A 41 7.27 -0.98 3.20
C LEU A 41 7.42 -1.47 1.76
N GLN A 42 7.43 -0.56 0.78
CA GLN A 42 7.65 -0.91 -0.64
C GLN A 42 8.99 -1.62 -0.83
N ARG A 43 10.05 -1.17 -0.14
CA ARG A 43 11.36 -1.84 -0.17
C ARG A 43 11.27 -3.26 0.41
N HIS A 44 10.65 -3.42 1.59
CA HIS A 44 10.51 -4.76 2.19
C HIS A 44 9.66 -5.71 1.33
N LEU A 45 8.61 -5.19 0.68
CA LEU A 45 7.79 -5.96 -0.26
C LEU A 45 8.64 -6.44 -1.44
N LYS A 46 9.43 -5.55 -2.05
CA LYS A 46 10.36 -5.90 -3.13
C LYS A 46 11.39 -6.94 -2.70
N GLU A 47 11.99 -6.78 -1.51
CA GLU A 47 12.93 -7.76 -0.93
C GLU A 47 12.27 -9.12 -0.68
N SER A 48 10.96 -9.14 -0.45
CA SER A 48 10.14 -10.35 -0.27
C SER A 48 9.59 -10.93 -1.58
N GLY A 49 9.94 -10.36 -2.75
CA GLY A 49 9.49 -10.83 -4.06
C GLY A 49 8.19 -10.21 -4.58
N TYR A 50 7.66 -9.18 -3.91
CA TYR A 50 6.43 -8.46 -4.29
C TYR A 50 6.78 -7.07 -4.81
N ALA A 51 7.12 -6.96 -6.09
CA ALA A 51 7.38 -5.68 -6.72
C ALA A 51 6.07 -4.91 -6.95
N THR A 52 5.94 -3.72 -6.35
CA THR A 52 4.76 -2.87 -6.48
C THR A 52 5.10 -1.47 -6.98
N VAL A 53 4.16 -0.85 -7.69
CA VAL A 53 4.10 0.60 -7.90
C VAL A 53 3.26 1.20 -6.79
N VAL A 54 3.70 2.34 -6.25
CA VAL A 54 2.99 3.02 -5.16
C VAL A 54 2.44 4.34 -5.67
N THR A 55 1.15 4.60 -5.41
CA THR A 55 0.53 5.89 -5.68
C THR A 55 -0.47 6.26 -4.59
N GLU A 56 -0.78 7.55 -4.46
CA GLU A 56 -1.86 8.07 -3.62
C GLU A 56 -3.08 8.35 -4.50
N VAL A 57 -4.26 7.89 -4.07
CA VAL A 57 -5.49 8.02 -4.85
C VAL A 57 -6.63 8.67 -4.06
N PRO A 58 -7.37 9.63 -4.66
CA PRO A 58 -8.57 10.21 -4.06
C PRO A 58 -9.71 9.17 -3.97
N PRO A 59 -10.74 9.39 -3.13
CA PRO A 59 -11.00 10.60 -2.34
C PRO A 59 -10.37 10.58 -0.94
N LEU A 60 -10.01 9.41 -0.43
CA LEU A 60 -9.45 9.26 0.93
C LEU A 60 -7.93 9.41 0.97
N TRP A 61 -7.29 9.61 -0.17
CA TRP A 61 -5.82 9.73 -0.31
C TRP A 61 -5.10 8.49 0.24
N GLU A 62 -5.65 7.31 -0.02
CA GLU A 62 -5.03 6.05 0.37
C GLU A 62 -3.75 5.80 -0.44
N HIS A 63 -2.73 5.24 0.21
CA HIS A 63 -1.61 4.64 -0.50
C HIS A 63 -2.02 3.28 -1.05
N VAL A 64 -1.90 3.09 -2.36
CA VAL A 64 -2.07 1.78 -3.01
C VAL A 64 -0.72 1.25 -3.47
N PHE A 65 -0.43 0.00 -3.09
CA PHE A 65 0.70 -0.78 -3.55
C PHE A 65 0.21 -1.76 -4.61
N ASP A 66 0.35 -1.41 -5.88
CA ASP A 66 -0.18 -2.16 -7.01
C ASP A 66 0.87 -3.07 -7.65
N SER A 67 0.55 -4.36 -7.77
CA SER A 67 1.34 -5.36 -8.52
C SER A 67 0.66 -5.79 -9.83
N THR A 68 -0.53 -5.27 -10.14
CA THR A 68 -1.33 -5.67 -11.30
C THR A 68 -1.00 -4.88 -12.57
N GLY A 69 -0.42 -3.68 -12.43
CA GLY A 69 -0.19 -2.77 -13.55
C GLY A 69 -1.45 -2.00 -13.97
N ALA A 70 -2.37 -1.79 -13.02
CA ALA A 70 -3.59 -1.03 -13.25
C ALA A 70 -3.25 0.43 -13.61
N SER A 71 -4.08 1.03 -14.48
CA SER A 71 -3.95 2.46 -14.78
C SER A 71 -4.37 3.29 -13.57
N TYR A 72 -3.90 4.54 -13.50
CA TYR A 72 -4.27 5.44 -12.42
C TYR A 72 -5.78 5.69 -12.36
N GLU A 73 -6.44 5.80 -13.51
CA GLU A 73 -7.90 5.94 -13.62
C GLU A 73 -8.60 4.75 -12.99
N LYS A 74 -8.12 3.53 -13.26
CA LYS A 74 -8.70 2.32 -12.68
C LYS A 74 -8.52 2.27 -11.17
N LEU A 75 -7.36 2.68 -10.66
CA LEU A 75 -7.13 2.79 -9.22
C LEU A 75 -8.07 3.82 -8.57
N CYS A 76 -8.36 4.94 -9.25
CA CYS A 76 -9.32 5.92 -8.76
C CYS A 76 -10.76 5.37 -8.75
N GLU A 77 -11.17 4.58 -9.74
CA GLU A 77 -12.48 3.90 -9.73
C GLU A 77 -12.63 3.00 -8.51
N ILE A 78 -11.63 2.14 -8.26
CA ILE A 78 -11.62 1.22 -7.11
C ILE A 78 -11.65 2.02 -5.79
N ALA A 79 -10.86 3.09 -5.69
CA ALA A 79 -10.83 3.95 -4.51
C ALA A 79 -12.18 4.59 -4.21
N ASN A 80 -12.93 5.01 -5.25
CA ASN A 80 -14.28 5.55 -5.08
C ASN A 80 -15.28 4.49 -4.61
N GLU A 81 -15.23 3.28 -5.17
CA GLU A 81 -16.06 2.15 -4.71
C GLU A 81 -15.79 1.83 -3.23
N ARG A 82 -14.51 1.74 -2.85
CA ARG A 82 -14.07 1.53 -1.45
C ARG A 82 -14.57 2.63 -0.52
N ALA A 83 -14.44 3.89 -0.91
CA ALA A 83 -14.89 5.03 -0.09
C ALA A 83 -16.42 5.08 0.08
N SER A 84 -17.17 4.57 -0.89
CA SER A 84 -18.64 4.51 -0.84
C SER A 84 -19.19 3.36 0.00
N GLY A 85 -18.34 2.42 0.43
CA GLY A 85 -18.74 1.26 1.23
C GLY A 85 -19.50 0.18 0.45
N THR A 86 -19.33 0.09 -0.88
CA THR A 86 -19.97 -0.92 -1.73
C THR A 86 -19.15 -2.21 -1.91
N PHE A 87 -18.21 -2.50 -0.99
CA PHE A 87 -17.37 -3.69 -0.99
C PHE A 87 -17.89 -4.81 -0.10
#